data_AF-A0A5C4WXZ6-F1
#
_entry.id   AF-A0A5C4WXZ6-F1
#
_cell.length_a   1.000
_cell.length_b   1.000
_cell.length_c   1.000
_cell.angle_alpha   90.00
_cell.angle_beta   90.00
_cell.angle_gamma   90.00
#
_symmetry.space_group_name_H-M   'P 1'
#
loop_
_entity.id
_entity.type
_entity.pdbx_description
1 polymer ?
#
loop_
_entity_poly.entity_id
_entity_poly.type
_entity_poly.pdbx_seq_one_letter_code
_entity_poly.pdbx_strand_id
1 'polypeptide(L)'
;MSAPGVGAVAGWVDSRPVPRERLDRRIAELREGPFRGTLPVPGSSEDRQLARWLTQVILTEALCEAVASELGLDPVEGEPFEGVAAVELGSINTAAYNGSPWVRAVFAHVTATTAAPPEWRSPTPAEHRPPRHLLRHRVFPDPSSAQQATSDDLDPLGRASLDSLPAAIAEELRRHPHGTLVGPVRDTLGWHVAIAVPDTASAPPPPQQGAALRPEPGPSRAPAPIAGGDALLDAARRRAFARWLDDMRAKKIELVPGLEHPGDPRQPDNHHKH
;
A
#
# COMPACT_ATOMS: atom_id res chain seq x y z
N MET A 1 2.71 18.13 -35.49
CA MET A 1 2.77 17.00 -34.53
C MET A 1 1.55 17.13 -33.64
N SER A 2 0.48 16.40 -33.93
CA SER A 2 -0.78 16.51 -33.17
C SER A 2 -0.61 15.84 -31.81
N ALA A 3 -1.07 16.51 -30.75
CA ALA A 3 -1.13 15.94 -29.41
C ALA A 3 -1.96 14.63 -29.43
N PRO A 4 -1.53 13.57 -28.72
CA PRO A 4 -2.30 12.34 -28.64
C PRO A 4 -3.69 12.64 -28.04
N GLY A 5 -4.74 12.17 -28.71
CA GLY A 5 -6.13 12.40 -28.31
C GLY A 5 -6.43 11.87 -26.90
N VAL A 6 -7.37 12.52 -26.22
CA VAL A 6 -7.94 12.06 -24.95
C VAL A 6 -8.41 10.60 -25.14
N GLY A 7 -7.70 9.65 -24.53
CA GLY A 7 -7.90 8.20 -24.72
C GLY A 7 -6.64 7.40 -25.09
N ALA A 8 -5.53 8.04 -25.45
CA ALA A 8 -4.30 7.34 -25.90
C ALA A 8 -3.30 6.99 -24.79
N VAL A 9 -3.48 7.50 -23.57
CA VAL A 9 -2.52 7.40 -22.46
C VAL A 9 -3.20 6.82 -21.22
N ALA A 10 -2.54 5.92 -20.51
CA ALA A 10 -3.01 5.34 -19.23
C ALA A 10 -2.52 6.13 -18.01
N GLY A 11 -1.43 6.89 -18.16
CA GLY A 11 -0.84 7.76 -17.15
C GLY A 11 0.55 8.24 -17.60
N TRP A 12 1.26 8.94 -16.75
CA TRP A 12 2.63 9.40 -16.99
C TRP A 12 3.56 8.93 -15.88
N VAL A 13 4.81 8.66 -16.25
CA VAL A 13 5.93 8.40 -15.33
C VAL A 13 7.02 9.41 -15.66
N ASP A 14 7.35 10.32 -14.74
CA ASP A 14 8.29 11.43 -14.98
C ASP A 14 7.95 12.21 -16.26
N SER A 15 6.68 12.59 -16.41
CA SER A 15 6.12 13.27 -17.59
C SER A 15 6.23 12.48 -18.92
N ARG A 16 6.73 11.24 -18.91
CA ARG A 16 6.71 10.35 -20.08
C ARG A 16 5.37 9.61 -20.16
N PRO A 17 4.65 9.67 -21.28
CA PRO A 17 3.35 9.02 -21.40
C PRO A 17 3.49 7.50 -21.44
N VAL A 18 2.68 6.80 -20.64
CA VAL A 18 2.51 5.36 -20.71
C VAL A 18 1.29 5.06 -21.60
N PRO A 19 1.46 4.38 -22.76
CA PRO A 19 0.37 4.20 -23.72
C PRO A 19 -0.80 3.40 -23.16
N ARG A 20 -2.03 3.83 -23.47
CA ARG A 20 -3.27 3.12 -23.12
C ARG A 20 -3.34 1.72 -23.74
N GLU A 21 -2.74 1.54 -24.91
CA GLU A 21 -2.62 0.25 -25.59
C GLU A 21 -2.01 -0.85 -24.70
N ARG A 22 -1.09 -0.52 -23.78
CA ARG A 22 -0.51 -1.49 -22.83
C ARG A 22 -1.60 -2.08 -21.93
N LEU A 23 -2.55 -1.27 -21.47
CA LEU A 23 -3.67 -1.71 -20.66
C LEU A 23 -4.64 -2.57 -21.47
N ASP A 24 -5.02 -2.09 -22.66
CA ASP A 24 -6.00 -2.78 -23.50
C ASP A 24 -5.49 -4.16 -23.93
N ARG A 25 -4.19 -4.26 -24.28
CA ARG A 25 -3.54 -5.54 -24.58
C ARG A 25 -3.60 -6.49 -23.39
N ARG A 26 -3.29 -6.01 -22.18
CA ARG A 26 -3.30 -6.86 -20.98
C ARG A 26 -4.70 -7.34 -20.59
N ILE A 27 -5.71 -6.49 -20.81
CA ILE A 27 -7.12 -6.88 -20.65
C ILE A 27 -7.48 -7.96 -21.68
N ALA A 28 -7.09 -7.81 -22.95
CA ALA A 28 -7.34 -8.80 -23.99
C ALA A 28 -6.68 -10.14 -23.66
N GLU A 29 -5.40 -10.15 -23.27
CA GLU A 29 -4.66 -11.34 -22.84
C GLU A 29 -5.37 -12.08 -21.69
N LEU A 30 -5.87 -11.35 -20.68
CA LEU A 30 -6.63 -11.97 -19.58
C LEU A 30 -7.92 -12.62 -20.08
N ARG A 31 -8.64 -11.95 -20.99
CA ARG A 31 -9.92 -12.44 -21.54
C ARG A 31 -9.75 -13.62 -22.49
N GLU A 32 -8.61 -13.73 -23.16
CA GLU A 32 -8.26 -14.87 -24.00
C GLU A 32 -7.62 -16.01 -23.18
N GLY A 33 -7.16 -15.71 -21.97
CA GLY A 33 -6.44 -16.60 -21.10
C GLY A 33 -7.27 -17.66 -20.35
N PRO A 34 -6.59 -18.51 -19.56
CA PRO A 34 -7.21 -19.61 -18.81
C PRO A 34 -8.18 -19.12 -17.72
N PHE A 35 -8.02 -17.90 -17.23
CA PHE A 35 -8.85 -17.30 -16.18
C PHE A 35 -10.03 -16.48 -16.72
N ARG A 36 -10.32 -16.54 -18.03
CA ARG A 36 -11.40 -15.73 -18.64
C ARG A 36 -12.76 -15.90 -17.96
N GLY A 37 -13.05 -17.09 -17.42
CA GLY A 37 -14.31 -17.39 -16.75
C GLY A 37 -14.47 -16.76 -15.37
N THR A 38 -13.40 -16.22 -14.78
CA THR A 38 -13.42 -15.55 -13.48
C THR A 38 -13.33 -14.02 -13.59
N LEU A 39 -13.27 -13.50 -14.82
CA LEU A 39 -13.16 -12.06 -15.04
C LEU A 39 -14.53 -11.38 -14.93
N PRO A 40 -14.57 -10.13 -14.46
CA PRO A 40 -15.76 -9.30 -14.51
C PRO A 40 -16.36 -9.18 -15.91
N VAL A 41 -17.70 -9.06 -15.93
CA VAL A 41 -18.45 -8.81 -17.16
C VAL A 41 -18.00 -7.48 -17.77
N PRO A 42 -17.65 -7.43 -19.07
CA PRO A 42 -17.26 -6.20 -19.74
C PRO A 42 -18.24 -5.04 -19.49
N GLY A 43 -17.72 -3.87 -19.13
CA GLY A 43 -18.50 -2.66 -18.85
C GLY A 43 -19.13 -2.57 -17.45
N SER A 44 -19.03 -3.62 -16.64
CA SER A 44 -19.47 -3.58 -15.24
C SER A 44 -18.59 -2.66 -14.37
N SER A 45 -19.03 -2.36 -13.14
CA SER A 45 -18.20 -1.65 -12.17
C SER A 45 -16.94 -2.43 -11.81
N GLU A 46 -17.07 -3.74 -11.62
CA GLU A 46 -15.93 -4.63 -11.34
C GLU A 46 -14.93 -4.64 -12.51
N ASP A 47 -15.41 -4.53 -13.75
CA ASP A 47 -14.55 -4.41 -14.93
C ASP A 47 -13.75 -3.10 -14.96
N ARG A 48 -14.38 -1.99 -14.57
CA ARG A 48 -13.66 -0.72 -14.37
C ARG A 48 -12.64 -0.82 -13.26
N GLN A 49 -12.95 -1.52 -12.16
CA GLN A 49 -12.00 -1.74 -11.07
C GLN A 49 -10.82 -2.62 -11.52
N LEU A 50 -11.05 -3.63 -12.35
CA LEU A 50 -9.96 -4.40 -12.98
C LEU A 50 -9.07 -3.51 -13.84
N ALA A 51 -9.66 -2.65 -14.69
CA ALA A 51 -8.90 -1.73 -15.54
C ALA A 51 -8.05 -0.73 -14.72
N ARG A 52 -8.61 -0.18 -13.64
CA ARG A 52 -7.89 0.67 -12.69
C ARG A 52 -6.75 -0.08 -12.01
N TRP A 53 -7.00 -1.29 -11.51
CA TRP A 53 -6.00 -2.12 -10.87
C TRP A 53 -4.84 -2.46 -11.82
N LEU A 54 -5.15 -2.88 -13.05
CA LEU A 54 -4.12 -3.14 -14.07
C LEU A 54 -3.33 -1.89 -14.44
N THR A 55 -3.98 -0.72 -14.46
CA THR A 55 -3.27 0.54 -14.69
C THR A 55 -2.23 0.80 -13.61
N GLN A 56 -2.56 0.56 -12.34
CA GLN A 56 -1.59 0.69 -11.24
C GLN A 56 -0.42 -0.28 -11.41
N VAL A 57 -0.66 -1.52 -11.82
CA VAL A 57 0.40 -2.51 -12.10
C VAL A 57 1.31 -2.00 -13.23
N ILE A 58 0.74 -1.60 -14.37
CA ILE A 58 1.48 -1.15 -15.55
C ILE A 58 2.32 0.11 -15.25
N LEU A 59 1.77 1.08 -14.52
CA LEU A 59 2.50 2.30 -14.18
C LEU A 59 3.63 2.02 -13.17
N THR A 60 3.46 1.01 -12.32
CA THR A 60 4.51 0.55 -11.41
C THR A 60 5.64 -0.13 -12.15
N GLU A 61 5.32 -0.99 -13.12
CA GLU A 61 6.32 -1.61 -13.98
C GLU A 61 7.10 -0.55 -14.77
N ALA A 62 6.39 0.43 -15.35
CA ALA A 62 7.00 1.54 -16.09
C ALA A 62 7.86 2.45 -15.19
N LEU A 63 7.44 2.70 -13.95
CA LEU A 63 8.22 3.41 -12.94
C LEU A 63 9.52 2.66 -12.62
N CYS A 64 9.46 1.35 -12.38
CA CYS A 64 10.65 0.57 -12.09
C CYS A 64 11.58 0.44 -13.30
N GLU A 65 11.04 0.30 -14.52
CA GLU A 65 11.81 0.31 -15.77
C GLU A 65 12.56 1.65 -15.95
N ALA A 66 11.89 2.77 -15.69
CA ALA A 66 12.48 4.10 -15.70
C ALA A 66 13.62 4.23 -14.68
N VAL A 67 13.37 3.85 -13.43
CA VAL A 67 14.37 3.91 -12.35
C VAL A 67 15.55 2.99 -12.63
N ALA A 68 15.31 1.77 -13.10
CA ALA A 68 16.37 0.83 -13.47
C ALA A 68 17.26 1.40 -14.58
N SER A 69 16.65 2.02 -15.60
CA SER A 69 17.39 2.67 -16.68
C SER A 69 18.25 3.83 -16.19
N GLU A 70 17.72 4.67 -15.29
CA GLU A 70 18.46 5.79 -14.68
C GLU A 70 19.65 5.31 -13.84
N LEU A 71 19.49 4.18 -13.15
CA LEU A 71 20.52 3.58 -12.29
C LEU A 71 21.47 2.64 -13.04
N GLY A 72 21.24 2.37 -14.32
CA GLY A 72 22.03 1.41 -15.11
C GLY A 72 21.93 -0.03 -14.61
N LEU A 73 20.76 -0.43 -14.10
CA LEU A 73 20.50 -1.78 -13.64
C LEU A 73 20.11 -2.70 -14.80
N ASP A 74 20.49 -3.98 -14.71
CA ASP A 74 20.05 -5.02 -15.63
C ASP A 74 18.74 -5.68 -15.14
N PRO A 75 17.89 -6.22 -16.04
CA PRO A 75 16.68 -6.92 -15.66
C PRO A 75 17.02 -8.20 -14.88
N VAL A 76 16.30 -8.47 -13.80
CA VAL A 76 16.53 -9.63 -12.93
C VAL A 76 15.41 -10.64 -13.08
N GLU A 77 15.76 -11.86 -13.45
CA GLU A 77 14.83 -13.00 -13.34
C GLU A 77 14.79 -13.55 -11.92
N GLY A 78 13.64 -14.08 -11.52
CA GLY A 78 13.46 -14.62 -10.18
C GLY A 78 12.08 -15.23 -9.97
N GLU A 79 11.97 -15.98 -8.88
CA GLU A 79 10.73 -16.63 -8.46
C GLU A 79 9.64 -15.61 -8.12
N PRO A 80 8.36 -15.91 -8.43
CA PRO A 80 7.26 -15.04 -8.06
C PRO A 80 7.06 -15.01 -6.54
N PHE A 81 6.60 -13.87 -6.03
CA PHE A 81 6.06 -13.82 -4.67
C PHE A 81 4.68 -14.50 -4.63
N GLU A 82 4.55 -15.45 -3.70
CA GLU A 82 3.32 -16.20 -3.44
C GLU A 82 2.99 -16.21 -1.93
N GLY A 83 1.78 -16.64 -1.59
CA GLY A 83 1.34 -16.83 -0.21
C GLY A 83 1.55 -15.59 0.67
N VAL A 84 2.25 -15.77 1.79
CA VAL A 84 2.50 -14.70 2.79
C VAL A 84 3.27 -13.53 2.18
N ALA A 85 4.26 -13.79 1.32
CA ALA A 85 5.06 -12.73 0.70
C ALA A 85 4.21 -11.83 -0.20
N ALA A 86 3.28 -12.43 -0.95
CA ALA A 86 2.33 -11.70 -1.79
C ALA A 86 1.38 -10.82 -0.95
N VAL A 87 0.88 -11.35 0.18
CA VAL A 87 0.00 -10.61 1.09
C VAL A 87 0.71 -9.41 1.70
N GLU A 88 1.95 -9.60 2.17
CA GLU A 88 2.75 -8.54 2.78
C GLU A 88 3.09 -7.41 1.82
N LEU A 89 3.33 -7.74 0.54
CA LEU A 89 3.69 -6.76 -0.47
C LEU A 89 2.45 -6.05 -1.06
N GLY A 90 1.29 -6.69 -1.00
CA GLY A 90 0.02 -6.20 -1.55
C GLY A 90 -0.18 -6.59 -3.02
N SER A 91 -1.43 -6.62 -3.48
CA SER A 91 -1.79 -7.22 -4.78
C SER A 91 -1.15 -6.54 -5.98
N ILE A 92 -1.18 -5.20 -6.05
CA ILE A 92 -0.61 -4.41 -7.16
C ILE A 92 0.90 -4.63 -7.22
N ASN A 93 1.59 -4.47 -6.09
CA ASN A 93 3.05 -4.57 -6.01
C ASN A 93 3.52 -6.00 -6.31
N THR A 94 2.79 -7.01 -5.83
CA THR A 94 3.06 -8.41 -6.14
C THR A 94 2.90 -8.70 -7.63
N ALA A 95 1.81 -8.25 -8.24
CA ALA A 95 1.58 -8.45 -9.66
C ALA A 95 2.67 -7.78 -10.51
N ALA A 96 3.07 -6.55 -10.16
CA ALA A 96 4.17 -5.85 -10.83
C ALA A 96 5.52 -6.59 -10.66
N TYR A 97 5.82 -7.06 -9.44
CA TYR A 97 7.06 -7.81 -9.16
C TYR A 97 7.11 -9.13 -9.94
N ASN A 98 6.00 -9.88 -9.97
CA ASN A 98 5.92 -11.16 -10.67
C ASN A 98 5.97 -10.96 -12.20
N GLY A 99 5.35 -9.88 -12.69
CA GLY A 99 5.19 -9.59 -14.12
C GLY A 99 6.37 -8.87 -14.79
N SER A 100 7.36 -8.34 -14.05
CA SER A 100 8.43 -7.52 -14.63
C SER A 100 9.80 -7.77 -14.01
N PRO A 101 10.82 -8.15 -14.80
CA PRO A 101 12.18 -8.33 -14.30
C PRO A 101 12.84 -7.00 -13.90
N TRP A 102 12.34 -5.87 -14.38
CA TRP A 102 12.79 -4.54 -13.95
C TRP A 102 12.33 -4.22 -12.52
N VAL A 103 11.11 -4.62 -12.16
CA VAL A 103 10.61 -4.45 -10.78
C VAL A 103 11.45 -5.30 -9.82
N ARG A 104 11.86 -6.51 -10.23
CA ARG A 104 12.77 -7.37 -9.47
C ARG A 104 14.16 -6.74 -9.31
N ALA A 105 14.71 -6.15 -10.37
CA ALA A 105 16.00 -5.47 -10.33
C ALA A 105 16.00 -4.30 -9.34
N VAL A 106 14.96 -3.45 -9.40
CA VAL A 106 14.81 -2.32 -8.47
C VAL A 106 14.56 -2.80 -7.05
N PHE A 107 13.77 -3.85 -6.84
CA PHE A 107 13.59 -4.48 -5.52
C PHE A 107 14.95 -4.91 -4.93
N ALA A 108 15.77 -5.63 -5.70
CA ALA A 108 17.08 -6.09 -5.25
C ALA A 108 17.99 -4.89 -4.89
N HIS A 109 17.99 -3.85 -5.73
CA HIS A 109 18.78 -2.63 -5.51
C HIS A 109 18.35 -1.88 -4.25
N VAL A 110 17.06 -1.54 -4.14
CA VAL A 110 16.51 -0.73 -3.03
C VAL A 110 16.63 -1.45 -1.69
N THR A 111 16.58 -2.78 -1.70
CA THR A 111 16.59 -3.58 -0.47
C THR A 111 17.96 -4.16 -0.12
N ALA A 112 19.01 -3.84 -0.89
CA ALA A 112 20.35 -4.38 -0.71
C ALA A 112 20.92 -4.14 0.69
N THR A 113 20.65 -2.98 1.29
CA THR A 113 21.13 -2.59 2.63
C THR A 113 20.08 -2.76 3.73
N THR A 114 18.92 -3.36 3.41
CA THR A 114 17.86 -3.57 4.41
C THR A 114 18.31 -4.63 5.42
N ALA A 115 18.04 -4.36 6.70
CA ALA A 115 18.21 -5.31 7.78
C ALA A 115 16.87 -5.58 8.47
N ALA A 116 16.68 -6.80 8.95
CA ALA A 116 15.54 -7.11 9.82
C ALA A 116 15.66 -6.28 11.12
N PRO A 117 14.63 -5.50 11.49
CA PRO A 117 14.63 -4.73 12.72
C PRO A 117 14.90 -5.64 13.93
N PRO A 118 15.80 -5.26 14.86
CA PRO A 118 16.13 -6.07 16.03
C PRO A 118 14.91 -6.51 16.84
N GLU A 119 13.89 -5.66 16.94
CA GLU A 119 12.64 -5.90 17.63
C GLU A 119 11.80 -7.04 17.04
N TRP A 120 12.03 -7.43 15.78
CA TRP A 120 11.34 -8.57 15.16
C TRP A 120 11.96 -9.92 15.57
N ARG A 121 13.19 -9.92 16.09
CA ARG A 121 13.88 -11.14 16.56
C ARG A 121 13.49 -11.52 17.98
N SER A 122 12.90 -10.60 18.73
CA SER A 122 12.39 -10.90 20.06
C SER A 122 11.20 -11.84 19.93
N PRO A 123 11.19 -13.02 20.60
CA PRO A 123 9.96 -13.76 20.78
C PRO A 123 9.04 -12.82 21.54
N THR A 124 8.06 -12.23 20.87
CA THR A 124 7.06 -11.40 21.53
C THR A 124 6.36 -12.32 22.54
N PRO A 125 6.42 -12.06 23.87
CA PRO A 125 5.30 -12.43 24.70
C PRO A 125 4.07 -11.78 24.04
N ALA A 126 2.89 -12.38 24.18
CA ALA A 126 1.66 -12.06 23.44
C ALA A 126 1.11 -10.61 23.55
N GLU A 127 1.91 -9.61 23.89
CA GLU A 127 1.47 -8.30 24.38
C GLU A 127 2.05 -7.06 23.69
N HIS A 128 3.03 -7.13 22.77
CA HIS A 128 3.43 -5.92 22.02
C HIS A 128 2.51 -5.68 20.81
N ARG A 129 1.23 -5.44 21.08
CA ARG A 129 0.30 -4.88 20.10
C ARG A 129 0.65 -3.40 19.94
N PRO A 130 1.00 -2.91 18.74
CA PRO A 130 1.31 -1.50 18.56
C PRO A 130 0.13 -0.64 19.03
N PRO A 131 0.39 0.50 19.69
CA PRO A 131 -0.65 1.34 20.25
C PRO A 131 -1.65 1.74 19.15
N ARG A 132 -2.93 1.47 19.41
CA ARG A 132 -4.01 1.81 18.49
C ARG A 132 -4.48 3.23 18.76
N HIS A 133 -4.92 3.88 17.69
CA HIS A 133 -5.45 5.23 17.70
C HIS A 133 -6.84 5.23 17.08
N LEU A 134 -7.71 6.08 17.60
CA LEU A 134 -8.91 6.50 16.89
C LEU A 134 -8.48 7.54 15.85
N LEU A 135 -8.63 7.18 14.59
CA LEU A 135 -8.16 7.98 13.46
C LEU A 135 -9.35 8.60 12.74
N ARG A 136 -9.23 9.89 12.44
CA ARG A 136 -10.00 10.53 11.37
C ARG A 136 -9.04 11.01 10.31
N HIS A 137 -9.41 10.82 9.05
CA HIS A 137 -8.54 11.09 7.91
C HIS A 137 -9.41 11.43 6.70
N ARG A 138 -8.88 12.29 5.83
CA ARG A 138 -9.46 12.56 4.52
C ARG A 138 -8.37 12.85 3.50
N VAL A 139 -8.67 12.51 2.26
CA VAL A 139 -7.86 12.84 1.10
C VAL A 139 -8.54 13.94 0.30
N PHE A 140 -7.81 15.02 0.06
CA PHE A 140 -8.24 16.19 -0.69
C PHE A 140 -7.60 16.21 -2.09
N PRO A 141 -8.31 16.72 -3.11
CA PRO A 141 -7.80 16.74 -4.48
C PRO A 141 -6.74 17.83 -4.71
N ASP A 142 -6.75 18.91 -3.92
CA ASP A 142 -5.87 20.07 -4.09
C ASP A 142 -5.32 20.55 -2.74
N PRO A 143 -4.15 21.23 -2.72
CA PRO A 143 -3.53 21.65 -1.48
C PRO A 143 -4.31 22.76 -0.76
N SER A 144 -5.03 23.62 -1.48
CA SER A 144 -5.73 24.76 -0.89
C SER A 144 -6.91 24.30 -0.04
N SER A 145 -7.72 23.36 -0.54
CA SER A 145 -8.80 22.74 0.24
C SER A 145 -8.26 21.95 1.43
N ALA A 146 -7.13 21.25 1.24
CA ALA A 146 -6.48 20.51 2.32
C ALA A 146 -5.92 21.42 3.42
N GLN A 147 -5.38 22.60 3.09
CA GLN A 147 -4.89 23.58 4.06
C GLN A 147 -6.01 24.23 4.89
N GLN A 148 -7.22 24.30 4.35
CA GLN A 148 -8.38 24.90 5.01
C GLN A 148 -9.19 23.87 5.83
N ALA A 149 -8.86 22.58 5.71
CA ALA A 149 -9.58 21.50 6.37
C ALA A 149 -9.51 21.61 7.89
N THR A 150 -10.63 21.32 8.54
CA THR A 150 -10.74 21.20 10.00
C THR A 150 -10.93 19.75 10.41
N SER A 151 -10.90 19.46 11.72
CA SER A 151 -11.18 18.11 12.22
C SER A 151 -12.58 17.60 11.87
N ASP A 152 -13.54 18.50 11.65
CA ASP A 152 -14.93 18.14 11.34
C ASP A 152 -15.12 17.69 9.89
N ASP A 153 -14.23 18.10 8.99
CA ASP A 153 -14.24 17.72 7.58
C ASP A 153 -13.69 16.30 7.33
N LEU A 154 -13.11 15.66 8.36
CA LEU A 154 -12.46 14.36 8.27
C LEU A 154 -13.41 13.18 8.54
N ASP A 155 -13.24 12.11 7.76
CA ASP A 155 -14.01 10.87 7.92
C ASP A 155 -13.39 9.95 8.98
N PRO A 156 -14.20 9.22 9.78
CA PRO A 156 -13.68 8.27 10.74
C PRO A 156 -13.10 7.04 10.04
N LEU A 157 -11.80 6.84 10.18
CA LEU A 157 -11.11 5.62 9.72
C LEU A 157 -11.22 4.48 10.74
N GLY A 158 -11.55 4.82 11.99
CA GLY A 158 -11.71 3.87 13.09
C GLY A 158 -10.41 3.57 13.83
N ARG A 159 -10.36 2.41 14.49
CA ARG A 159 -9.21 2.01 15.32
C ARG A 159 -8.12 1.39 14.46
N ALA A 160 -6.97 2.04 14.32
CA ALA A 160 -5.82 1.45 13.62
C ALA A 160 -4.48 1.79 14.29
N SER A 161 -3.41 1.09 13.88
CA SER A 161 -2.04 1.48 14.24
C SER A 161 -1.57 2.58 13.29
N LEU A 162 -0.70 3.48 13.73
CA LEU A 162 -0.05 4.42 12.81
C LEU A 162 0.80 3.70 11.74
N ASP A 163 1.23 2.47 12.03
CA ASP A 163 2.03 1.67 11.09
C ASP A 163 1.23 1.15 9.89
N SER A 164 -0.10 1.22 9.93
CA SER A 164 -0.96 0.85 8.79
C SER A 164 -1.32 2.04 7.90
N LEU A 165 -0.84 3.25 8.22
CA LEU A 165 -1.07 4.46 7.42
C LEU A 165 0.04 4.66 6.38
N PRO A 166 -0.21 5.42 5.30
CA PRO A 166 0.85 5.88 4.40
C PRO A 166 2.00 6.53 5.17
N ALA A 167 3.25 6.24 4.79
CA ALA A 167 4.42 6.59 5.59
C ALA A 167 4.49 8.09 5.90
N ALA A 168 4.22 8.93 4.90
CA ALA A 168 4.32 10.38 5.03
C ALA A 168 3.35 10.95 6.10
N ILE A 169 2.08 10.51 6.10
CA ILE A 169 1.12 10.95 7.13
C ILE A 169 1.39 10.30 8.49
N ALA A 170 1.87 9.04 8.50
CA ALA A 170 2.23 8.34 9.73
C ALA A 170 3.40 9.04 10.45
N GLU A 171 4.40 9.54 9.72
CA GLU A 171 5.51 10.30 10.28
C GLU A 171 5.06 11.65 10.85
N GLU A 172 4.23 12.40 10.14
CA GLU A 172 3.69 13.66 10.67
C GLU A 172 2.90 13.44 11.96
N LEU A 173 2.05 12.40 12.00
CA LEU A 173 1.29 12.03 13.20
C LEU A 173 2.19 11.64 14.38
N ARG A 174 3.35 11.01 14.13
CA ARG A 174 4.32 10.68 15.18
C ARG A 174 5.10 11.90 15.68
N ARG A 175 5.29 12.92 14.83
CA ARG A 175 6.06 14.14 15.15
C ARG A 175 5.25 15.19 15.90
N HIS A 176 3.92 15.13 15.84
CA HIS A 176 3.04 16.08 16.50
C HIS A 176 2.35 15.48 17.73
N PRO A 177 1.93 16.30 18.71
CA PRO A 177 1.13 15.82 19.83
C PRO A 177 -0.17 15.16 19.34
N HIS A 178 -0.62 14.13 20.05
CA HIS A 178 -1.92 13.53 19.74
C HIS A 178 -3.06 14.53 19.84
N GLY A 179 -4.07 14.39 18.98
CA GLY A 179 -5.15 15.37 18.86
C GLY A 179 -4.80 16.60 18.01
N THR A 180 -3.56 16.70 17.51
CA THR A 180 -3.20 17.73 16.53
C THR A 180 -3.66 17.30 15.14
N LEU A 181 -4.29 18.22 14.41
CA LEU A 181 -4.54 18.06 12.99
C LEU A 181 -3.22 18.15 12.24
N VAL A 182 -2.85 17.12 11.49
CA VAL A 182 -1.60 17.08 10.73
C VAL A 182 -1.86 16.98 9.23
N GLY A 183 -0.93 17.52 8.46
CA GLY A 183 -1.06 17.72 7.03
C GLY A 183 -1.21 19.19 6.64
N PRO A 184 -1.39 19.49 5.35
CA PRO A 184 -1.57 18.52 4.27
C PRO A 184 -0.26 17.87 3.83
N VAL A 185 -0.27 16.53 3.73
CA VAL A 185 0.85 15.73 3.20
C VAL A 185 0.43 15.07 1.91
N ARG A 186 1.26 15.13 0.87
CA ARG A 186 0.91 14.57 -0.44
C ARG A 186 1.36 13.11 -0.58
N ASP A 187 0.50 12.27 -1.14
CA ASP A 187 0.86 10.97 -1.71
C ASP A 187 0.22 10.78 -3.11
N THR A 188 0.14 9.54 -3.61
CA THR A 188 -0.47 9.19 -4.90
C THR A 188 -2.00 9.36 -4.95
N LEU A 189 -2.67 9.25 -3.81
CA LEU A 189 -4.13 9.37 -3.70
C LEU A 189 -4.55 10.84 -3.61
N GLY A 190 -3.72 11.70 -3.02
CA GLY A 190 -3.95 13.14 -2.99
C GLY A 190 -3.27 13.83 -1.82
N TRP A 191 -3.94 14.83 -1.24
CA TRP A 191 -3.47 15.58 -0.08
C TRP A 191 -4.15 15.07 1.19
N HIS A 192 -3.36 14.50 2.09
CA HIS A 192 -3.82 13.82 3.29
C HIS A 192 -3.83 14.79 4.46
N VAL A 193 -4.96 14.84 5.16
CA VAL A 193 -5.10 15.51 6.45
C VAL A 193 -5.63 14.47 7.44
N ALA A 194 -5.00 14.36 8.60
CA ALA A 194 -5.35 13.36 9.60
C ALA A 194 -5.26 13.90 11.01
N ILE A 195 -5.97 13.24 11.92
CA ILE A 195 -5.87 13.44 13.37
C ILE A 195 -5.90 12.06 14.04
N ALA A 196 -5.01 11.86 15.00
CA ALA A 196 -4.92 10.63 15.78
C ALA A 196 -5.08 10.93 17.26
N VAL A 197 -5.98 10.21 17.92
CA VAL A 197 -6.14 10.23 19.37
C VAL A 197 -5.88 8.81 19.90
N PRO A 198 -5.11 8.63 20.99
CA PRO A 198 -4.84 7.30 21.54
C PRO A 198 -6.15 6.58 21.91
N ASP A 199 -6.25 5.31 21.55
CA ASP A 199 -7.33 4.45 22.03
C ASP A 199 -7.02 4.02 23.47
N THR A 200 -7.45 4.83 24.43
CA THR A 200 -7.24 4.59 25.87
C THR A 200 -7.91 3.31 26.38
N ALA A 201 -8.84 2.74 25.61
CA ALA A 201 -9.43 1.43 25.92
C ALA A 201 -8.44 0.25 25.71
N SER A 202 -7.26 0.50 25.13
CA SER A 202 -6.17 -0.49 25.01
C SER A 202 -5.07 -0.34 26.07
N ALA A 203 -5.24 0.52 27.09
CA ALA A 203 -4.27 0.60 28.19
C ALA A 203 -4.28 -0.73 28.97
N PRO A 204 -3.12 -1.36 29.26
CA PRO A 204 -3.08 -2.53 30.11
C PRO A 204 -3.67 -2.16 31.48
N PRO A 205 -4.53 -3.02 32.08
CA PRO A 205 -5.07 -2.74 33.39
C PRO A 205 -3.93 -2.56 34.39
N PRO A 206 -4.05 -1.67 35.39
CA PRO A 206 -3.07 -1.57 36.45
C PRO A 206 -2.89 -2.95 37.11
N PRO A 207 -1.69 -3.32 37.56
CA PRO A 207 -1.44 -4.63 38.16
C PRO A 207 -2.36 -4.83 39.37
N GLN A 208 -3.36 -5.70 39.23
CA GLN A 208 -4.24 -6.07 40.33
C GLN A 208 -3.48 -6.99 41.27
N GLN A 209 -3.19 -6.50 42.48
CA GLN A 209 -2.78 -7.36 43.59
C GLN A 209 -4.04 -8.10 44.08
N GLY A 210 -4.26 -9.33 43.58
CA GLY A 210 -5.43 -10.12 43.97
C GLY A 210 -5.30 -11.57 43.54
N ALA A 211 -5.54 -12.48 44.49
CA ALA A 211 -5.27 -13.91 44.46
C ALA A 211 -5.64 -14.65 43.15
N ALA A 212 -4.71 -15.51 42.72
CA ALA A 212 -4.83 -16.35 41.54
C ALA A 212 -5.92 -17.43 41.70
N LEU A 213 -6.93 -17.37 40.83
CA LEU A 213 -7.63 -18.56 40.34
C LEU A 213 -7.16 -18.78 38.90
N ARG A 214 -6.35 -19.83 38.69
CA ARG A 214 -5.89 -20.23 37.36
C ARG A 214 -7.08 -20.82 36.59
N PRO A 215 -7.46 -20.31 35.42
CA PRO A 215 -8.33 -21.04 34.52
C PRO A 215 -7.54 -22.20 33.88
N GLU A 216 -8.16 -23.37 33.82
CA GLU A 216 -7.64 -24.56 33.15
C GLU A 216 -7.29 -24.24 31.68
N PRO A 217 -6.09 -24.60 31.19
CA PRO A 217 -5.70 -24.34 29.82
C PRO A 217 -6.51 -25.22 28.87
N GLY A 218 -7.39 -24.60 28.08
CA GLY A 218 -7.90 -25.21 26.85
C GLY A 218 -6.75 -25.56 25.90
N PRO A 219 -6.95 -26.47 24.92
CA PRO A 219 -5.88 -26.96 24.07
C PRO A 219 -5.17 -25.80 23.37
N SER A 220 -3.93 -25.57 23.80
CA SER A 220 -3.03 -24.56 23.26
C SER A 220 -2.73 -24.91 21.81
N ARG A 221 -3.24 -24.10 20.88
CA ARG A 221 -2.77 -24.11 19.49
C ARG A 221 -1.26 -23.80 19.56
N ALA A 222 -0.43 -24.79 19.23
CA ALA A 222 1.01 -24.63 19.25
C ALA A 222 1.41 -23.32 18.56
N PRO A 223 2.27 -22.48 19.18
CA PRO A 223 2.74 -21.27 18.54
C PRO A 223 3.37 -21.65 17.20
N ALA A 224 3.03 -20.89 16.15
CA ALA A 224 3.64 -21.04 14.84
C ALA A 224 5.18 -20.98 15.01
N PRO A 225 5.94 -21.77 14.23
CA PRO A 225 7.39 -21.74 14.32
C PRO A 225 7.89 -20.30 14.13
N ILE A 226 8.81 -19.88 15.00
CA ILE A 226 9.46 -18.58 14.93
C ILE A 226 10.09 -18.48 13.54
N ALA A 227 9.71 -17.45 12.78
CA ALA A 227 10.26 -17.26 11.44
C ALA A 227 11.80 -17.14 11.57
N GLY A 228 12.54 -17.94 10.81
CA GLY A 228 14.01 -17.89 10.81
C GLY A 228 14.53 -16.49 10.45
N GLY A 229 15.80 -16.21 10.79
CA GLY A 229 16.41 -14.89 10.56
C GLY A 229 16.28 -14.39 9.11
N ASP A 230 16.32 -15.30 8.13
CA ASP A 230 16.15 -14.99 6.71
C ASP A 230 14.71 -14.58 6.37
N ALA A 231 13.72 -15.24 6.96
CA ALA A 231 12.30 -14.90 6.75
C ALA A 231 11.95 -13.51 7.29
N LEU A 232 12.54 -13.12 8.43
CA LEU A 232 12.38 -11.77 8.98
C LEU A 232 13.05 -10.70 8.10
N LEU A 233 14.22 -11.02 7.54
CA LEU A 233 14.90 -10.13 6.60
C LEU A 233 14.05 -9.96 5.32
N ASP A 234 13.52 -11.04 4.77
CA ASP A 234 12.72 -10.99 3.55
C ASP A 234 11.42 -10.18 3.75
N ALA A 235 10.77 -10.32 4.91
CA ALA A 235 9.62 -9.49 5.28
C ALA A 235 10.02 -8.01 5.41
N ALA A 236 11.19 -7.72 5.97
CA ALA A 236 11.70 -6.36 6.09
C ALA A 236 11.98 -5.75 4.71
N ARG A 237 12.56 -6.52 3.78
CA ARG A 237 12.79 -6.11 2.39
C ARG A 237 11.49 -5.79 1.66
N ARG A 238 10.48 -6.66 1.75
CA ARG A 238 9.14 -6.40 1.16
C ARG A 238 8.51 -5.14 1.72
N ARG A 239 8.55 -4.94 3.04
CA ARG A 239 8.01 -3.73 3.69
C ARG A 239 8.78 -2.47 3.27
N ALA A 240 10.10 -2.54 3.16
CA ALA A 240 10.92 -1.42 2.70
C ALA A 240 10.61 -1.05 1.25
N PHE A 241 10.51 -2.05 0.36
CA PHE A 241 10.19 -1.84 -1.04
C PHE A 241 8.78 -1.27 -1.24
N ALA A 242 7.78 -1.75 -0.51
CA ALA A 242 6.42 -1.21 -0.57
C ALA A 242 6.40 0.29 -0.26
N ARG A 243 7.07 0.71 0.83
CA ARG A 243 7.18 2.13 1.20
C ARG A 243 7.92 2.95 0.15
N TRP A 244 8.99 2.40 -0.41
CA TRP A 244 9.75 3.06 -1.47
C TRP A 244 8.90 3.26 -2.72
N LEU A 245 8.11 2.26 -3.13
CA LEU A 245 7.18 2.38 -4.24
C LEU A 245 6.13 3.45 -3.98
N ASP A 246 5.52 3.48 -2.80
CA ASP A 246 4.50 4.48 -2.48
C ASP A 246 5.03 5.91 -2.62
N ASP A 247 6.23 6.19 -2.10
CA ASP A 247 6.90 7.48 -2.22
C ASP A 247 7.23 7.82 -3.68
N MET A 248 7.78 6.86 -4.44
CA MET A 248 8.17 7.09 -5.83
C MET A 248 6.96 7.30 -6.74
N ARG A 249 5.88 6.55 -6.53
CA ARG A 249 4.64 6.76 -7.27
C ARG A 249 4.07 8.16 -6.97
N ALA A 250 4.08 8.61 -5.72
CA ALA A 250 3.57 9.93 -5.34
C ALA A 250 4.33 11.09 -6.02
N LYS A 251 5.63 10.87 -6.26
CA LYS A 251 6.52 11.85 -6.89
C LYS A 251 6.46 11.83 -8.41
N LYS A 252 6.35 10.64 -9.01
CA LYS A 252 6.64 10.45 -10.44
C LYS A 252 5.44 10.04 -11.28
N ILE A 253 4.34 9.58 -10.67
CA ILE A 253 3.17 9.12 -11.41
C ILE A 253 2.08 10.18 -11.45
N GLU A 254 1.58 10.43 -12.65
CA GLU A 254 0.35 11.20 -12.88
C GLU A 254 -0.67 10.29 -13.57
N LEU A 255 -1.89 10.23 -13.03
CA LEU A 255 -2.97 9.39 -13.55
C LEU A 255 -3.91 10.18 -14.46
N VAL A 256 -4.45 9.52 -15.48
CA VAL A 256 -5.58 10.09 -16.24
C VAL A 256 -6.89 9.93 -15.46
N PRO A 257 -7.84 10.87 -15.60
CA PRO A 257 -9.17 10.72 -15.01
C PRO A 257 -9.85 9.41 -15.44
N GLY A 258 -10.50 8.72 -14.50
CA GLY A 258 -11.16 7.44 -14.70
C GLY A 258 -10.28 6.21 -14.48
N LEU A 259 -8.95 6.38 -14.41
CA LEU A 259 -7.98 5.31 -14.10
C LEU A 259 -7.30 5.52 -12.73
N GLU A 260 -7.99 6.20 -11.81
CA GLU A 260 -7.52 6.40 -10.45
C GLU A 260 -7.31 5.06 -9.70
N HIS A 261 -6.66 5.12 -8.54
CA HIS A 261 -6.42 3.94 -7.73
C HIS A 261 -7.75 3.25 -7.34
N PRO A 262 -7.87 1.91 -7.41
CA PRO A 262 -9.14 1.22 -7.10
C PRO A 262 -9.71 1.50 -5.70
N GLY A 263 -8.83 1.75 -4.73
CA GLY A 263 -9.20 2.12 -3.35
C GLY A 263 -9.47 3.61 -3.12
N ASP A 264 -9.49 4.45 -4.15
CA ASP A 264 -9.77 5.88 -4.01
C ASP A 264 -11.23 6.10 -3.55
N PRO A 265 -11.48 6.64 -2.34
CA PRO A 265 -12.83 6.80 -1.79
C PRO A 265 -13.68 7.81 -2.57
N ARG A 266 -13.07 8.63 -3.45
CA ARG A 266 -13.79 9.59 -4.29
C ARG A 266 -14.52 8.92 -5.47
N GLN A 267 -14.21 7.66 -5.76
CA GLN A 267 -14.79 6.96 -6.90
C GLN A 267 -16.23 6.53 -6.63
N PRO A 268 -17.18 6.78 -7.55
CA PRO A 268 -18.59 6.48 -7.36
C PRO A 268 -18.87 4.97 -7.27
N ASP A 269 -17.94 4.14 -7.73
CA ASP A 269 -18.00 2.69 -7.68
C ASP A 269 -17.13 2.07 -6.58
N ASN A 270 -16.56 2.87 -5.67
CA ASN A 270 -15.86 2.37 -4.49
C ASN A 270 -16.86 1.97 -3.39
N HIS A 271 -17.64 0.92 -3.64
CA HIS A 271 -18.55 0.34 -2.67
C HIS A 271 -17.80 -0.69 -1.82
N HIS A 272 -17.07 -0.25 -0.79
CA HIS A 272 -16.64 -1.14 0.28
C HIS A 272 -17.88 -1.65 1.02
N LYS A 273 -18.44 -2.79 0.59
CA LYS A 273 -19.31 -3.60 1.45
C LYS A 273 -18.40 -4.53 2.26
N HIS A 274 -18.24 -4.20 3.53
CA HIS A 274 -17.66 -5.08 4.54
C HIS A 274 -18.60 -6.26 4.83
#